data_AF-A0A8T5BGQ4-F1
#
_entry.id   AF-A0A8T5BGQ4-F1
#
_cell.length_a   1.000
_cell.length_b   1.000
_cell.length_c   1.000
_cell.angle_alpha   90.00
_cell.angle_beta   90.00
_cell.angle_gamma   90.00
#
_symmetry.space_group_name_H-M   'P 1'
#
loop_
_entity.id
_entity.type
_entity.pdbx_description
1 polymer ?
#
loop_
_entity_poly.entity_id
_entity_poly.type
_entity_poly.pdbx_seq_one_letter_code
_entity_poly.pdbx_strand_id
1 'polypeptide(L)'
;MNAVKTLFKVAELSLSASITIIVATYFFSIPLGFILMFLNKENAALIASKVKVLIIFFAIDFWSPLRVNLGFLFAILLLLYSLCLIASWKLDTPFHKAVLNPKLLSKNWLTLMPLASSSLLIAIIFIQSLQETHGIPTGSIQFQNPYEALFSLAYSPIIEELGFRISLIGLASIISCLIKTIKAPKTLILKTLVLAFLYPDKAKKTIGIENIEANGWFKGVKLGEWLLLILTSLGFGLAHYLAGSGWEMGKITSASLAGLIFGLVYLRYGAHASILFHWFFNYYGYIYDLAVEKQFLNSIISTLINWFTFGLGILTIGFFIVSFMAKSLRFIASKNSSFIKRFKL
;
A
#
# COMPACT_ATOMS: atom_id res chain seq x y z
N MET A 1 -15.44 35.80 -9.82
CA MET A 1 -14.79 34.73 -10.64
C MET A 1 -13.29 34.57 -10.35
N ASN A 2 -12.52 35.65 -10.08
CA ASN A 2 -11.08 35.56 -9.76
C ASN A 2 -10.76 34.97 -8.37
N ALA A 3 -11.58 35.26 -7.35
CA ALA A 3 -11.37 34.72 -6.00
C ALA A 3 -11.49 33.19 -5.94
N VAL A 4 -12.49 32.62 -6.61
CA VAL A 4 -12.71 31.16 -6.67
C VAL A 4 -11.56 30.43 -7.38
N LYS A 5 -11.09 30.96 -8.52
CA LYS A 5 -9.92 30.40 -9.23
C LYS A 5 -8.66 30.45 -8.38
N THR A 6 -8.47 31.54 -7.63
CA THR A 6 -7.33 31.70 -6.72
C THR A 6 -7.41 30.68 -5.58
N LEU A 7 -8.59 30.49 -4.98
CA LEU A 7 -8.82 29.50 -3.93
C LEU A 7 -8.49 28.08 -4.39
N PHE A 8 -8.95 27.68 -5.59
CA PHE A 8 -8.60 26.37 -6.15
C PHE A 8 -7.10 26.19 -6.34
N LYS A 9 -6.42 27.21 -6.86
CA LYS A 9 -4.97 27.17 -7.06
C LYS A 9 -4.21 27.05 -5.73
N VAL A 10 -4.65 27.75 -4.69
CA VAL A 10 -4.09 27.63 -3.33
C VAL A 10 -4.32 26.22 -2.79
N ALA A 11 -5.52 25.65 -2.94
CA ALA A 11 -5.82 24.29 -2.49
C ALA A 11 -4.97 23.24 -3.21
N GLU A 12 -4.78 23.36 -4.53
CA GLU A 12 -3.91 22.49 -5.31
C GLU A 12 -2.46 22.57 -4.82
N LEU A 13 -1.93 23.78 -4.60
CA LEU A 13 -0.58 23.97 -4.10
C LEU A 13 -0.39 23.39 -2.69
N SER A 14 -1.36 23.61 -1.79
CA SER A 14 -1.35 23.06 -0.44
C SER A 14 -1.36 21.53 -0.45
N LEU A 15 -2.16 20.91 -1.33
CA LEU A 15 -2.18 19.46 -1.50
C LEU A 15 -0.81 18.93 -1.98
N SER A 16 -0.25 19.54 -3.01
CA SER A 16 1.07 19.18 -3.55
C SER A 16 2.18 19.34 -2.51
N ALA A 17 2.14 20.41 -1.70
CA ALA A 17 3.08 20.63 -0.61
C ALA A 17 2.95 19.55 0.48
N SER A 18 1.73 19.24 0.94
CA SER A 18 1.48 18.19 1.94
C SER A 18 1.94 16.82 1.46
N ILE A 19 1.66 16.45 0.21
CA ILE A 19 2.16 15.20 -0.40
C ILE A 19 3.69 15.19 -0.40
N THR A 20 4.33 16.29 -0.79
CA THR A 20 5.79 16.39 -0.86
C THR A 20 6.43 16.24 0.52
N ILE A 21 5.86 16.88 1.55
CA ILE A 21 6.36 16.79 2.94
C ILE A 21 6.29 15.35 3.43
N ILE A 22 5.15 14.67 3.26
CA ILE A 22 5.01 13.27 3.70
C ILE A 22 5.89 12.32 2.89
N VAL A 23 6.04 12.55 1.59
CA VAL A 23 6.96 11.73 0.79
C VAL A 23 8.41 11.91 1.27
N ALA A 24 8.81 13.13 1.67
CA ALA A 24 10.12 13.36 2.25
C ALA A 24 10.32 12.56 3.56
N THR A 25 9.29 12.47 4.41
CA THR A 25 9.36 11.64 5.63
C THR A 25 9.40 10.14 5.30
N TYR A 26 8.84 9.68 4.18
CA TYR A 26 9.04 8.31 3.71
C TYR A 26 10.52 8.04 3.41
N PHE A 27 11.19 8.92 2.68
CA PHE A 27 12.63 8.75 2.41
C PHE A 27 13.48 8.84 3.69
N PHE A 28 13.15 9.75 4.61
CA PHE A 28 13.90 9.92 5.86
C PHE A 28 13.78 8.72 6.82
N SER A 29 12.69 7.98 6.76
CA SER A 29 12.46 6.81 7.61
C SER A 29 13.43 5.64 7.36
N ILE A 30 14.05 5.57 6.18
CA ILE A 30 15.03 4.53 5.81
C ILE A 30 16.37 4.74 6.54
N PRO A 31 17.07 5.89 6.38
CA PRO A 31 18.30 6.13 7.15
C PRO A 31 18.03 6.16 8.65
N LEU A 32 16.84 6.60 9.09
CA LEU A 32 16.44 6.52 10.50
C LEU A 32 16.42 5.06 11.01
N GLY A 33 15.89 4.13 10.21
CA GLY A 33 15.99 2.69 10.43
C GLY A 33 17.41 2.19 10.60
N PHE A 34 18.28 2.61 9.70
CA PHE A 34 19.69 2.24 9.75
C PHE A 34 20.36 2.76 11.03
N ILE A 35 20.13 4.02 11.38
CA ILE A 35 20.71 4.65 12.58
C ILE A 35 20.23 3.91 13.83
N LEU A 36 18.92 3.73 13.99
CA LEU A 36 18.35 3.09 15.17
C LEU A 36 18.77 1.62 15.29
N MET A 37 18.84 0.88 14.19
CA MET A 37 19.23 -0.53 14.24
C MET A 37 20.74 -0.73 14.38
N PHE A 38 21.61 0.05 13.74
CA PHE A 38 23.05 -0.27 13.67
C PHE A 38 23.95 0.63 14.51
N LEU A 39 23.52 1.84 14.84
CA LEU A 39 24.38 2.81 15.53
C LEU A 39 24.09 2.88 17.04
N ASN A 40 23.12 2.10 17.53
CA ASN A 40 22.89 1.94 18.96
C ASN A 40 23.74 0.77 19.50
N LYS A 41 24.27 0.89 20.72
CA LYS A 41 25.00 -0.21 21.36
C LYS A 41 24.08 -1.25 21.97
N GLU A 42 22.86 -0.86 22.34
CA GLU A 42 21.85 -1.72 22.99
C GLU A 42 21.49 -2.96 22.16
N ASN A 43 21.56 -2.86 20.84
CA ASN A 43 21.11 -3.91 19.92
C ASN A 43 22.27 -4.69 19.27
N ALA A 44 23.53 -4.47 19.68
CA ALA A 44 24.69 -5.18 19.12
C ALA A 44 24.53 -6.71 19.17
N ALA A 45 24.02 -7.25 20.29
CA ALA A 45 23.73 -8.68 20.43
C ALA A 45 22.62 -9.16 19.50
N LEU A 46 21.56 -8.35 19.32
CA LEU A 46 20.44 -8.66 18.44
C LEU A 46 20.87 -8.69 16.97
N ILE A 47 21.63 -7.68 16.53
CA ILE A 47 22.17 -7.60 15.16
C ILE A 47 23.06 -8.80 14.86
N ALA A 48 23.90 -9.21 15.82
CA ALA A 48 24.79 -10.36 15.68
C ALA A 48 24.05 -11.71 15.70
N SER A 49 22.83 -11.74 16.24
CA SER A 49 22.03 -12.95 16.35
C SER A 49 21.71 -13.56 14.98
N LYS A 50 21.49 -14.88 14.97
CA LYS A 50 21.11 -15.63 13.78
C LYS A 50 19.66 -16.07 13.88
N VAL A 51 18.84 -15.63 12.93
CA VAL A 51 17.42 -15.94 12.84
C VAL A 51 17.12 -16.91 11.71
N LYS A 52 16.06 -17.71 11.89
CA LYS A 52 15.50 -18.49 10.78
C LYS A 52 14.73 -17.54 9.86
N VAL A 53 14.83 -17.77 8.55
CA VAL A 53 14.14 -16.98 7.55
C VAL A 53 12.83 -17.69 7.19
N LEU A 54 11.69 -17.05 7.44
CA LEU A 54 10.37 -17.49 7.00
C LEU A 54 10.06 -16.89 5.64
N ILE A 55 9.78 -17.70 4.64
CA ILE A 55 9.28 -17.24 3.34
C ILE A 55 7.83 -17.70 3.24
N ILE A 56 6.91 -16.76 3.07
CA ILE A 56 5.53 -17.10 2.72
C ILE A 56 5.44 -17.08 1.20
N PHE A 57 5.04 -18.21 0.61
CA PHE A 57 4.88 -18.34 -0.83
C PHE A 57 3.62 -19.12 -1.14
N PHE A 58 2.75 -18.59 -2.00
CA PHE A 58 1.42 -19.15 -2.24
C PHE A 58 0.60 -19.35 -0.94
N ALA A 59 0.70 -18.41 0.00
CA ALA A 59 0.10 -18.47 1.34
C ALA A 59 0.52 -19.71 2.17
N ILE A 60 1.69 -20.29 1.89
CA ILE A 60 2.28 -21.40 2.63
C ILE A 60 3.60 -20.94 3.25
N ASP A 61 3.82 -21.32 4.51
CA ASP A 61 5.02 -20.99 5.27
C ASP A 61 6.17 -21.96 4.97
N PHE A 62 7.30 -21.42 4.51
CA PHE A 62 8.53 -22.15 4.28
C PHE A 62 9.64 -21.61 5.18
N TRP A 63 10.11 -22.44 6.11
CA TRP A 63 11.24 -22.11 6.96
C TRP A 63 12.54 -22.53 6.30
N SER A 64 13.43 -21.57 6.05
CA SER A 64 14.76 -21.86 5.52
C SER A 64 15.58 -22.66 6.55
N PRO A 65 16.32 -23.70 6.13
CA PRO A 65 17.22 -24.43 7.02
C PRO A 65 18.44 -23.57 7.43
N LEU A 66 18.75 -22.53 6.65
CA LEU A 66 19.86 -21.62 6.93
C LEU A 66 19.45 -20.56 7.95
N ARG A 67 20.31 -20.34 8.95
CA ARG A 67 20.17 -19.20 9.87
C ARG A 67 21.00 -18.03 9.37
N VAL A 68 20.36 -16.89 9.19
CA VAL A 68 20.98 -15.68 8.63
C VAL A 68 21.16 -14.66 9.76
N ASN A 69 22.22 -13.86 9.66
CA ASN A 69 22.45 -12.76 10.59
C ASN A 69 21.31 -11.73 10.47
N LEU A 70 20.72 -11.36 11.62
CA LEU A 70 19.57 -10.44 11.66
C LEU A 70 19.92 -9.07 11.09
N GLY A 71 21.08 -8.52 11.48
CA GLY A 71 21.57 -7.24 10.95
C GLY A 71 21.67 -7.24 9.43
N PHE A 72 22.31 -8.25 8.87
CA PHE A 72 22.43 -8.40 7.41
C PHE A 72 21.07 -8.46 6.73
N LEU A 73 20.12 -9.23 7.28
CA LEU A 73 18.77 -9.32 6.76
C LEU A 73 18.05 -7.96 6.83
N PHE A 74 18.17 -7.24 7.95
CA PHE A 74 17.58 -5.91 8.09
C PHE A 74 18.16 -4.89 7.09
N ALA A 75 19.47 -4.93 6.84
CA ALA A 75 20.10 -4.10 5.81
C ALA A 75 19.54 -4.39 4.41
N ILE A 76 19.27 -5.66 4.08
CA ILE A 76 18.59 -6.04 2.83
C ILE A 76 17.18 -5.46 2.78
N LEU A 77 16.41 -5.50 3.86
CA LEU A 77 15.07 -4.92 3.90
C LEU A 77 15.09 -3.41 3.62
N LEU A 78 15.99 -2.66 4.27
CA LEU A 78 16.16 -1.23 4.00
C LEU A 78 16.56 -0.94 2.55
N LEU A 79 17.43 -1.77 1.97
CA LEU A 79 17.77 -1.68 0.56
C LEU A 79 16.56 -1.93 -0.33
N LEU A 80 15.76 -2.96 -0.06
CA LEU A 80 14.54 -3.27 -0.83
C LEU A 80 13.52 -2.12 -0.75
N TYR A 81 13.30 -1.53 0.41
CA TYR A 81 12.43 -0.37 0.56
C TYR A 81 12.96 0.86 -0.17
N SER A 82 14.27 1.09 -0.14
CA SER A 82 14.91 2.16 -0.93
C SER A 82 14.68 1.97 -2.42
N LEU A 83 14.87 0.73 -2.91
CA LEU A 83 14.62 0.38 -4.31
C LEU A 83 13.14 0.57 -4.68
N CYS A 84 12.21 0.21 -3.80
CA CYS A 84 10.79 0.43 -4.02
C CYS A 84 10.45 1.92 -4.08
N LEU A 85 10.99 2.75 -3.17
CA LEU A 85 10.80 4.21 -3.18
C LEU A 85 11.35 4.84 -4.47
N ILE A 86 12.55 4.43 -4.90
CA ILE A 86 13.16 4.88 -6.15
C ILE A 86 12.33 4.44 -7.36
N ALA A 87 11.80 3.21 -7.36
CA ALA A 87 10.91 2.73 -8.40
C ALA A 87 9.63 3.56 -8.46
N SER A 88 8.98 3.82 -7.32
CA SER A 88 7.78 4.67 -7.25
C SER A 88 8.06 6.11 -7.64
N TRP A 89 9.27 6.63 -7.40
CA TRP A 89 9.65 7.97 -7.81
C TRP A 89 9.77 8.11 -9.35
N LYS A 90 10.28 7.06 -10.03
CA LYS A 90 10.66 7.13 -11.44
C LYS A 90 9.66 6.53 -12.43
N LEU A 91 8.94 5.47 -12.04
CA LEU A 91 8.11 4.71 -12.97
C LEU A 91 6.90 5.52 -13.47
N ASP A 92 6.54 5.26 -14.72
CA ASP A 92 5.49 5.95 -15.49
C ASP A 92 5.71 7.47 -15.58
N THR A 93 5.00 8.26 -14.78
CA THR A 93 5.23 9.71 -14.67
C THR A 93 6.12 9.98 -13.46
N PRO A 94 7.29 10.62 -13.61
CA PRO A 94 8.16 10.92 -12.48
C PRO A 94 7.48 11.79 -11.42
N PHE A 95 7.79 11.54 -10.14
CA PHE A 95 7.16 12.22 -9.00
C PHE A 95 7.15 13.75 -9.12
N HIS A 96 8.29 14.36 -9.44
CA HIS A 96 8.40 15.83 -9.58
C HIS A 96 7.47 16.42 -10.65
N LYS A 97 7.13 15.66 -11.69
CA LYS A 97 6.14 16.09 -12.70
C LYS A 97 4.71 15.85 -12.24
N ALA A 98 4.48 14.72 -11.57
CA ALA A 98 3.15 14.33 -11.10
C ALA A 98 2.67 15.24 -9.96
N VAL A 99 3.53 15.57 -9.00
CA VAL A 99 3.15 16.36 -7.81
C VAL A 99 2.81 17.81 -8.16
N LEU A 100 3.39 18.36 -9.23
CA LEU A 100 3.12 19.72 -9.70
C LEU A 100 1.84 19.83 -10.54
N ASN A 101 1.22 18.71 -10.92
CA ASN A 101 0.02 18.69 -11.74
C ASN A 101 -1.05 17.77 -11.13
N PRO A 102 -2.11 18.32 -10.52
CA PRO A 102 -3.18 17.54 -9.89
C PRO A 102 -3.79 16.44 -10.77
N LYS A 103 -3.82 16.62 -12.09
CA LYS A 103 -4.35 15.63 -13.05
C LYS A 103 -3.46 14.39 -13.20
N LEU A 104 -2.19 14.48 -12.80
CA LEU A 104 -1.19 13.43 -12.91
C LEU A 104 -0.93 12.70 -11.58
N LEU A 105 -1.58 13.08 -10.48
CA LEU A 105 -1.36 12.46 -9.17
C LEU A 105 -1.60 10.94 -9.16
N SER A 106 -2.55 10.44 -9.96
CA SER A 106 -2.82 9.00 -10.10
C SER A 106 -1.90 8.28 -11.09
N LYS A 107 -1.00 9.01 -11.76
CA LYS A 107 -0.01 8.46 -12.68
C LYS A 107 1.31 8.12 -12.01
N ASN A 108 1.48 8.51 -10.75
CA ASN A 108 2.64 8.16 -9.94
C ASN A 108 2.16 7.61 -8.59
N TRP A 109 2.66 6.43 -8.19
CA TRP A 109 2.24 5.84 -6.92
C TRP A 109 2.66 6.69 -5.72
N LEU A 110 3.85 7.29 -5.76
CA LEU A 110 4.39 8.05 -4.64
C LEU A 110 3.61 9.35 -4.38
N THR A 111 2.96 9.94 -5.38
CA THR A 111 2.02 11.05 -5.18
C THR A 111 0.67 10.61 -4.62
N LEU A 112 0.20 9.42 -5.00
CA LEU A 112 -1.09 8.89 -4.53
C LEU A 112 -1.00 8.25 -3.14
N MET A 113 0.15 7.66 -2.81
CA MET A 113 0.38 6.86 -1.62
C MET A 113 -0.01 7.59 -0.33
N PRO A 114 0.41 8.85 -0.06
CA PRO A 114 -0.01 9.56 1.15
C PRO A 114 -1.53 9.69 1.29
N LEU A 115 -2.25 9.91 0.18
CA LEU A 115 -3.71 10.02 0.20
C LEU A 115 -4.38 8.67 0.43
N ALA A 116 -3.90 7.64 -0.27
CA ALA A 116 -4.41 6.28 -0.15
C ALA A 116 -4.17 5.70 1.24
N SER A 117 -2.96 5.89 1.78
CA SER A 117 -2.58 5.33 3.08
C SER A 117 -3.21 6.03 4.25
N SER A 118 -3.27 7.35 4.21
CA SER A 118 -4.01 8.12 5.21
C SER A 118 -5.49 7.75 5.22
N SER A 119 -6.13 7.62 4.05
CA SER A 119 -7.55 7.25 3.98
C SER A 119 -7.80 5.83 4.48
N LEU A 120 -6.96 4.87 4.09
CA LEU A 120 -7.08 3.49 4.54
C LEU A 120 -6.83 3.38 6.06
N LEU A 121 -5.91 4.17 6.62
CA LEU A 121 -5.69 4.24 8.06
C LEU A 121 -6.94 4.69 8.81
N ILE A 122 -7.59 5.78 8.37
CA ILE A 122 -8.86 6.23 8.96
C ILE A 122 -9.92 5.13 8.88
N ALA A 123 -10.05 4.46 7.73
CA ALA A 123 -11.01 3.38 7.56
C ALA A 123 -10.74 2.19 8.50
N ILE A 124 -9.48 1.80 8.66
CA ILE A 124 -9.06 0.72 9.57
C ILE A 124 -9.39 1.08 11.02
N ILE A 125 -9.00 2.28 11.46
CA ILE A 125 -9.28 2.77 12.83
C ILE A 125 -10.79 2.78 13.07
N PHE A 126 -11.57 3.33 12.14
CA PHE A 126 -13.02 3.39 12.26
C PHE A 126 -13.65 1.99 12.40
N ILE A 127 -13.24 1.03 11.57
CA ILE A 127 -13.73 -0.35 11.62
C ILE A 127 -13.38 -1.01 12.97
N GLN A 128 -12.14 -0.87 13.42
CA GLN A 128 -11.69 -1.44 14.69
C GLN A 128 -12.41 -0.82 15.89
N SER A 129 -12.53 0.51 15.94
CA SER A 129 -13.27 1.19 17.01
C SER A 129 -14.75 0.78 17.05
N LEU A 130 -15.38 0.59 15.88
CA LEU A 130 -16.76 0.09 15.81
C LEU A 130 -16.86 -1.33 16.38
N GLN A 131 -15.93 -2.22 16.00
CA GLN A 131 -15.90 -3.60 16.48
C GLN A 131 -15.65 -3.69 17.98
N GLU A 132 -14.69 -2.93 18.49
CA GLU A 132 -14.35 -2.90 19.92
C GLU A 132 -15.52 -2.38 20.77
N THR A 133 -16.26 -1.38 20.28
CA THR A 133 -17.50 -0.90 20.94
C THR A 133 -18.56 -1.99 21.06
N HIS A 134 -18.54 -3.01 20.18
CA HIS A 134 -19.46 -4.15 20.19
C HIS A 134 -18.82 -5.42 20.78
N GLY A 135 -17.70 -5.29 21.51
CA GLY A 135 -17.05 -6.42 22.17
C GLY A 135 -16.31 -7.38 21.24
N ILE A 136 -15.92 -6.93 20.04
CA ILE A 136 -15.10 -7.69 19.11
C ILE A 136 -13.67 -7.10 19.16
N PRO A 137 -12.78 -7.66 20.00
CA PRO A 137 -11.44 -7.12 20.22
C PRO A 137 -10.54 -7.30 18.99
N THR A 138 -9.69 -6.30 18.72
CA THR A 138 -8.68 -6.35 17.65
C THR A 138 -7.42 -7.12 18.07
N GLY A 139 -7.06 -7.05 19.35
CA GLY A 139 -5.80 -7.57 19.87
C GLY A 139 -4.58 -6.76 19.41
N SER A 140 -3.39 -7.21 19.80
CA SER A 140 -2.12 -6.60 19.38
C SER A 140 -0.97 -7.58 19.55
N ILE A 141 0.08 -7.41 18.76
CA ILE A 141 1.34 -8.14 18.96
C ILE A 141 2.12 -7.44 20.08
N GLN A 142 2.55 -8.21 21.08
CA GLN A 142 3.38 -7.72 22.18
C GLN A 142 4.83 -8.11 21.94
N PHE A 143 5.72 -7.13 21.87
CA PHE A 143 7.16 -7.35 21.74
C PHE A 143 7.85 -6.91 23.03
N GLN A 144 8.75 -7.76 23.56
CA GLN A 144 9.56 -7.40 24.72
C GLN A 144 10.69 -6.44 24.34
N ASN A 145 11.27 -6.62 23.14
CA ASN A 145 12.35 -5.81 22.63
C ASN A 145 11.85 -4.92 21.47
N PRO A 146 11.91 -3.58 21.58
CA PRO A 146 11.45 -2.69 20.51
C PRO A 146 12.26 -2.83 19.21
N TYR A 147 13.52 -3.25 19.27
CA TYR A 147 14.31 -3.50 18.06
C TYR A 147 13.94 -4.83 17.38
N GLU A 148 13.42 -5.81 18.14
CA GLU A 148 12.84 -7.02 17.56
C GLU A 148 11.51 -6.69 16.87
N ALA A 149 10.69 -5.83 17.48
CA ALA A 149 9.50 -5.28 16.84
C ALA A 149 9.87 -4.55 15.54
N LEU A 150 10.89 -3.68 15.59
CA LEU A 150 11.38 -2.96 14.41
C LEU A 150 11.75 -3.92 13.27
N PHE A 151 12.51 -4.97 13.57
CA PHE A 151 12.87 -5.98 12.59
C PHE A 151 11.65 -6.73 12.06
N SER A 152 10.77 -7.20 12.94
CA SER A 152 9.57 -7.97 12.58
C SER A 152 8.62 -7.17 11.68
N LEU A 153 8.37 -5.90 12.04
CA LEU A 153 7.52 -4.97 11.30
C LEU A 153 8.16 -4.50 9.97
N ALA A 154 9.49 -4.51 9.86
CA ALA A 154 10.21 -4.32 8.60
C ALA A 154 10.20 -5.59 7.73
N TYR A 155 10.13 -6.77 8.34
CA TYR A 155 10.22 -8.02 7.61
C TYR A 155 8.88 -8.42 7.01
N SER A 156 7.81 -8.29 7.80
CA SER A 156 6.48 -8.80 7.46
C SER A 156 5.90 -8.24 6.15
N PRO A 157 6.06 -6.95 5.79
CA PRO A 157 5.51 -6.43 4.55
C PRO A 157 6.07 -7.12 3.31
N ILE A 158 7.34 -7.52 3.33
CA ILE A 158 7.97 -8.19 2.18
C ILE A 158 7.39 -9.60 2.01
N ILE A 159 7.41 -10.39 3.09
CA ILE A 159 7.02 -11.79 3.01
C ILE A 159 5.52 -11.98 2.82
N GLU A 160 4.70 -11.13 3.45
CA GLU A 160 3.25 -11.24 3.35
C GLU A 160 2.76 -10.79 1.96
N GLU A 161 3.34 -9.72 1.39
CA GLU A 161 3.05 -9.32 0.01
C GLU A 161 3.49 -10.41 -0.98
N LEU A 162 4.68 -10.98 -0.78
CA LEU A 162 5.14 -12.10 -1.60
C LEU A 162 4.19 -13.30 -1.51
N GLY A 163 3.78 -13.66 -0.30
CA GLY A 163 2.97 -14.85 -0.01
C GLY A 163 1.53 -14.77 -0.47
N PHE A 164 0.85 -13.65 -0.22
CA PHE A 164 -0.59 -13.53 -0.48
C PHE A 164 -0.92 -12.80 -1.79
N ARG A 165 -0.01 -11.98 -2.34
CA ARG A 165 -0.33 -11.08 -3.46
C ARG A 165 0.54 -11.38 -4.68
N ILE A 166 1.84 -11.11 -4.57
CA ILE A 166 2.77 -11.17 -5.70
C ILE A 166 2.82 -12.59 -6.27
N SER A 167 2.90 -13.62 -5.43
CA SER A 167 2.87 -15.02 -5.92
C SER A 167 1.52 -15.43 -6.50
N LEU A 168 0.43 -15.30 -5.75
CA LEU A 168 -0.91 -15.78 -6.14
C LEU A 168 -1.55 -14.93 -7.24
N ILE A 169 -1.76 -13.63 -6.98
CA ILE A 169 -2.38 -12.73 -7.95
C ILE A 169 -1.46 -12.54 -9.15
N GLY A 170 -0.14 -12.43 -8.94
CA GLY A 170 0.83 -12.37 -10.03
C GLY A 170 0.82 -13.61 -10.92
N LEU A 171 0.62 -14.81 -10.37
CA LEU A 171 0.45 -16.02 -11.18
C LEU A 171 -0.80 -15.93 -12.08
N ALA A 172 -1.93 -15.44 -11.57
CA ALA A 172 -3.12 -15.23 -12.42
C ALA A 172 -2.88 -14.18 -13.52
N SER A 173 -2.15 -13.11 -13.22
CA SER A 173 -1.74 -12.10 -14.21
C SER A 173 -0.81 -12.70 -15.27
N ILE A 174 0.16 -13.53 -14.85
CA ILE A 174 1.05 -14.27 -15.75
C ILE A 174 0.24 -15.15 -16.69
N ILE A 175 -0.64 -16.01 -16.16
CA ILE A 175 -1.44 -16.94 -16.96
C ILE A 175 -2.28 -16.15 -17.98
N SER A 176 -2.95 -15.10 -17.52
CA SER A 176 -3.79 -14.25 -18.38
C SER A 176 -3.00 -13.63 -19.54
N CYS A 177 -1.77 -13.18 -19.29
CA CYS A 177 -0.91 -12.60 -20.31
C CYS A 177 -0.30 -13.66 -21.24
N LEU A 178 0.17 -14.78 -20.68
CA LEU A 178 0.81 -15.87 -21.43
C LEU A 178 -0.12 -16.51 -22.45
N ILE A 179 -1.39 -16.72 -22.12
CA ILE A 179 -2.39 -17.25 -23.06
C ILE A 179 -2.43 -16.43 -24.36
N LYS A 180 -2.20 -15.11 -24.27
CA LYS A 180 -2.18 -14.19 -25.41
C LYS A 180 -0.83 -14.09 -26.11
N THR A 181 0.27 -14.42 -25.43
CA THR A 181 1.63 -14.35 -25.98
C THR A 181 2.25 -15.71 -26.29
N ILE A 182 1.52 -16.82 -26.17
CA ILE A 182 2.08 -18.18 -26.29
C ILE A 182 2.72 -18.47 -27.66
N LYS A 183 2.26 -17.80 -28.72
CA LYS A 183 2.82 -17.90 -30.08
C LYS A 183 3.84 -16.81 -30.40
N ALA A 184 4.19 -15.96 -29.43
CA ALA A 184 5.10 -14.85 -29.62
C ALA A 184 6.58 -15.27 -29.48
N PRO A 185 7.55 -14.42 -29.89
CA PRO A 185 8.97 -14.70 -29.69
C PRO A 185 9.31 -14.92 -28.21
N LYS A 186 10.28 -15.81 -27.94
CA LYS A 186 10.72 -16.15 -26.57
C LYS A 186 11.09 -14.92 -25.73
N THR A 187 11.67 -13.90 -26.35
CA THR A 187 12.02 -12.63 -25.68
C THR A 187 10.79 -11.89 -25.16
N LEU A 188 9.69 -11.86 -25.93
CA LEU A 188 8.44 -11.25 -25.49
C LEU A 188 7.75 -12.09 -24.40
N ILE A 189 7.83 -13.42 -24.48
CA ILE A 189 7.31 -14.31 -23.44
C ILE A 189 8.03 -14.05 -22.12
N LEU A 190 9.37 -14.06 -22.11
CA LEU A 190 10.15 -13.82 -20.90
C LEU A 190 9.92 -12.42 -20.32
N LYS A 191 9.86 -11.39 -21.18
CA LYS A 191 9.51 -10.03 -20.77
C LYS A 191 8.12 -9.97 -20.14
N THR A 192 7.15 -10.67 -20.73
CA THR A 192 5.78 -10.75 -20.23
C THR A 192 5.71 -11.46 -18.88
N LEU A 193 6.45 -12.54 -18.67
CA LEU A 193 6.54 -13.25 -17.39
C LEU A 193 6.98 -12.30 -16.27
N VAL A 194 8.12 -11.63 -16.46
CA VAL A 194 8.69 -10.72 -15.46
C VAL A 194 7.78 -9.53 -15.22
N LEU A 195 7.25 -8.91 -16.29
CA LEU A 195 6.35 -7.78 -16.15
C LEU A 195 5.03 -8.17 -15.51
N ALA A 196 4.42 -9.31 -15.85
CA ALA A 196 3.14 -9.70 -15.28
C ALA A 196 3.25 -10.04 -13.79
N PHE A 197 4.41 -10.54 -13.37
CA PHE A 197 4.71 -10.82 -11.97
C PHE A 197 4.99 -9.56 -11.14
N LEU A 198 5.66 -8.56 -11.71
CA LEU A 198 6.08 -7.37 -10.96
C LEU A 198 5.18 -6.15 -11.19
N TYR A 199 4.56 -6.05 -12.36
CA TYR A 199 3.78 -4.92 -12.84
C TYR A 199 2.57 -5.39 -13.72
N PRO A 200 1.56 -6.05 -13.13
CA PRO A 200 0.45 -6.65 -13.89
C PRO A 200 -0.19 -5.74 -14.93
N ASP A 201 -0.53 -4.50 -14.57
CA ASP A 201 -1.14 -3.53 -15.48
C ASP A 201 -0.25 -3.20 -16.68
N LYS A 202 1.04 -2.99 -16.42
CA LYS A 202 2.04 -2.65 -17.43
C LYS A 202 2.29 -3.82 -18.38
N ALA A 203 2.24 -5.05 -17.88
CA ALA A 203 2.34 -6.25 -18.69
C ALA A 203 1.18 -6.30 -19.71
N LYS A 204 -0.06 -6.15 -19.23
CA LYS A 204 -1.27 -6.12 -20.07
C LYS A 204 -1.21 -5.02 -21.13
N LYS A 205 -0.79 -3.82 -20.73
CA LYS A 205 -0.57 -2.69 -21.65
C LYS A 205 0.48 -3.00 -22.72
N THR A 206 1.59 -3.65 -22.35
CA THR A 206 2.69 -3.99 -23.25
C THR A 206 2.26 -4.98 -24.33
N ILE A 207 1.37 -5.93 -24.00
CA ILE A 207 0.86 -6.93 -24.93
C ILE A 207 -0.44 -6.50 -25.62
N GLY A 208 -0.89 -5.27 -25.41
CA GLY A 208 -2.05 -4.69 -26.08
C GLY A 208 -3.41 -5.22 -25.64
N ILE A 209 -3.53 -5.77 -24.43
CA ILE A 209 -4.82 -6.19 -23.87
C ILE A 209 -5.37 -5.17 -22.87
N GLU A 210 -6.65 -5.31 -22.56
CA GLU A 210 -7.36 -4.43 -21.63
C GLU A 210 -6.64 -4.37 -20.28
N ASN A 211 -6.42 -3.15 -19.79
CA ASN A 211 -5.68 -2.84 -18.58
C ASN A 211 -6.42 -1.77 -17.77
N ILE A 212 -6.10 -1.63 -16.49
CA ILE A 212 -6.75 -0.74 -15.54
C ILE A 212 -6.52 0.72 -15.94
N GLU A 213 -5.29 1.09 -16.33
CA GLU A 213 -4.99 2.46 -16.72
C GLU A 213 -5.86 2.96 -17.88
N ALA A 214 -6.05 2.15 -18.93
CA ALA A 214 -6.77 2.54 -20.14
C ALA A 214 -8.27 2.22 -20.09
N ASN A 215 -8.67 1.13 -19.43
CA ASN A 215 -10.04 0.59 -19.50
C ASN A 215 -10.78 0.61 -18.16
N GLY A 216 -10.13 1.03 -17.07
CA GLY A 216 -10.68 1.05 -15.72
C GLY A 216 -10.73 -0.33 -15.07
N TRP A 217 -11.09 -0.37 -13.78
CA TRP A 217 -11.03 -1.58 -12.95
C TRP A 217 -11.88 -2.74 -13.47
N PHE A 218 -13.10 -2.46 -13.93
CA PHE A 218 -14.03 -3.52 -14.36
C PHE A 218 -13.57 -4.29 -15.60
N LYS A 219 -12.89 -3.63 -16.56
CA LYS A 219 -12.39 -4.26 -17.78
C LYS A 219 -10.91 -4.66 -17.68
N GLY A 220 -10.14 -3.90 -16.90
CA GLY A 220 -8.69 -4.08 -16.74
C GLY A 220 -8.31 -5.25 -15.84
N VAL A 221 -9.16 -5.61 -14.88
CA VAL A 221 -8.94 -6.76 -13.99
C VAL A 221 -9.71 -7.97 -14.51
N LYS A 222 -9.01 -9.09 -14.70
CA LYS A 222 -9.57 -10.34 -15.21
C LYS A 222 -10.25 -11.13 -14.09
N LEU A 223 -11.19 -11.99 -14.46
CA LEU A 223 -11.97 -12.77 -13.49
C LEU A 223 -11.09 -13.56 -12.50
N GLY A 224 -10.05 -14.25 -13.01
CA GLY A 224 -9.11 -14.99 -12.15
C GLY A 224 -8.36 -14.09 -11.17
N GLU A 225 -8.03 -12.86 -11.56
CA GLU A 225 -7.40 -11.88 -10.67
C GLU A 225 -8.37 -11.37 -9.61
N TRP A 226 -9.64 -11.11 -9.96
CA TRP A 226 -10.68 -10.75 -8.99
C TRP A 226 -10.92 -11.86 -7.97
N LEU A 227 -11.03 -13.10 -8.43
CA LEU A 227 -11.25 -14.25 -7.55
C LEU A 227 -10.08 -14.43 -6.58
N LEU A 228 -8.85 -14.44 -7.08
CA LEU A 228 -7.67 -14.54 -6.21
C LEU A 228 -7.51 -13.33 -5.30
N LEU A 229 -7.80 -12.12 -5.78
CA LEU A 229 -7.76 -10.91 -4.95
C LEU A 229 -8.71 -11.06 -3.74
N ILE A 230 -9.96 -11.49 -3.95
CA ILE A 230 -10.92 -11.67 -2.85
C ILE A 230 -10.45 -12.79 -1.90
N LEU A 231 -10.11 -13.97 -2.44
CA LEU A 231 -9.71 -15.13 -1.65
C LEU A 231 -8.46 -14.85 -0.81
N THR A 232 -7.44 -14.24 -1.40
CA THR A 232 -6.19 -13.92 -0.71
C THR A 232 -6.36 -12.82 0.32
N SER A 233 -7.25 -11.86 0.10
CA SER A 233 -7.57 -10.83 1.09
C SER A 233 -8.24 -11.41 2.32
N LEU A 234 -9.25 -12.28 2.12
CA LEU A 234 -9.89 -13.00 3.23
C LEU A 234 -8.92 -13.93 3.94
N GLY A 235 -8.11 -14.68 3.18
CA GLY A 235 -7.06 -15.54 3.72
C GLY A 235 -6.01 -14.77 4.53
N PHE A 236 -5.63 -13.58 4.08
CA PHE A 236 -4.70 -12.70 4.78
C PHE A 236 -5.26 -12.23 6.14
N GLY A 237 -6.54 -11.83 6.19
CA GLY A 237 -7.20 -11.48 7.45
C GLY A 237 -7.36 -12.67 8.39
N LEU A 238 -7.72 -13.85 7.87
CA LEU A 238 -7.79 -15.07 8.67
C LEU A 238 -6.43 -15.49 9.22
N ALA A 239 -5.37 -15.39 8.42
CA ALA A 239 -4.02 -15.73 8.84
C ALA A 239 -3.55 -14.89 10.03
N HIS A 240 -3.94 -13.61 10.10
CA HIS A 240 -3.59 -12.76 11.24
C HIS A 240 -4.17 -13.28 12.56
N TYR A 241 -5.42 -13.73 12.54
CA TYR A 241 -6.07 -14.32 13.71
C TYR A 241 -5.52 -15.72 14.03
N LEU A 242 -5.39 -16.58 13.02
CA LEU A 242 -4.95 -17.97 13.19
C LEU A 242 -3.46 -18.12 13.53
N ALA A 243 -2.63 -17.11 13.25
CA ALA A 243 -1.21 -17.12 13.58
C ALA A 243 -0.93 -17.16 15.09
N GLY A 244 -1.90 -16.82 15.95
CA GLY A 244 -1.74 -16.86 17.41
C GLY A 244 -0.70 -15.86 17.94
N SER A 245 -0.36 -14.83 17.17
CA SER A 245 0.66 -13.81 17.50
C SER A 245 0.16 -12.70 18.43
N GLY A 246 -1.10 -12.74 18.85
CA GLY A 246 -1.75 -11.74 19.71
C GLY A 246 -2.87 -10.95 19.03
N TRP A 247 -3.08 -11.12 17.72
CA TRP A 247 -4.26 -10.57 17.05
C TRP A 247 -5.52 -11.37 17.37
N GLU A 248 -6.64 -10.67 17.53
CA GLU A 248 -7.93 -11.24 17.87
C GLU A 248 -8.93 -11.12 16.71
N MET A 249 -10.17 -11.58 16.92
CA MET A 249 -11.18 -11.71 15.87
C MET A 249 -11.47 -10.39 15.12
N GLY A 250 -11.37 -9.24 15.81
CA GLY A 250 -11.53 -7.91 15.22
C GLY A 250 -10.48 -7.58 14.16
N LYS A 251 -9.31 -8.23 14.19
CA LYS A 251 -8.26 -8.01 13.18
C LYS A 251 -8.65 -8.56 11.81
N ILE A 252 -9.49 -9.60 11.72
CA ILE A 252 -9.81 -10.31 10.47
C ILE A 252 -10.37 -9.34 9.43
N THR A 253 -11.34 -8.52 9.80
CA THR A 253 -12.01 -7.54 8.92
C THR A 253 -11.06 -6.46 8.44
N SER A 254 -10.33 -5.82 9.35
CA SER A 254 -9.40 -4.72 9.05
C SER A 254 -8.20 -5.20 8.22
N ALA A 255 -7.63 -6.37 8.53
CA ALA A 255 -6.57 -6.97 7.74
C ALA A 255 -7.07 -7.45 6.37
N SER A 256 -8.28 -8.00 6.27
CA SER A 256 -8.88 -8.37 4.97
C SER A 256 -9.10 -7.14 4.08
N LEU A 257 -9.60 -6.04 4.65
CA LEU A 257 -9.74 -4.77 3.92
C LEU A 257 -8.39 -4.25 3.46
N ALA A 258 -7.39 -4.23 4.34
CA ALA A 258 -6.04 -3.81 4.00
C ALA A 258 -5.47 -4.67 2.85
N GLY A 259 -5.56 -6.00 2.97
CA GLY A 259 -5.12 -6.96 1.94
C GLY A 259 -5.81 -6.74 0.59
N LEU A 260 -7.11 -6.44 0.59
CA LEU A 260 -7.85 -6.12 -0.62
C LEU A 260 -7.31 -4.87 -1.31
N ILE A 261 -7.11 -3.80 -0.53
CA ILE A 261 -6.61 -2.54 -1.08
C ILE A 261 -5.14 -2.68 -1.52
N PHE A 262 -4.30 -3.41 -0.79
CA PHE A 262 -2.93 -3.72 -1.21
C PHE A 262 -2.92 -4.48 -2.54
N GLY A 263 -3.74 -5.52 -2.67
CA GLY A 263 -3.86 -6.28 -3.92
C GLY A 263 -4.35 -5.44 -5.11
N LEU A 264 -5.25 -4.47 -4.90
CA LEU A 264 -5.63 -3.50 -5.94
C LEU A 264 -4.47 -2.59 -6.34
N VAL A 265 -3.68 -2.13 -5.37
CA VAL A 265 -2.48 -1.33 -5.64
C VAL A 265 -1.42 -2.15 -6.38
N TYR A 266 -1.22 -3.41 -6.00
CA TYR A 266 -0.38 -4.35 -6.75
C TYR A 266 -0.81 -4.48 -8.20
N LEU A 267 -2.10 -4.75 -8.45
CA LEU A 267 -2.62 -4.93 -9.80
C LEU A 267 -2.42 -3.69 -10.67
N ARG A 268 -2.58 -2.48 -10.12
CA ARG A 268 -2.47 -1.21 -10.87
C ARG A 268 -1.04 -0.67 -10.99
N TYR A 269 -0.27 -0.67 -9.90
CA TYR A 269 1.03 0.01 -9.81
C TYR A 269 2.21 -0.97 -9.71
N GLY A 270 1.96 -2.22 -9.31
CA GLY A 270 2.97 -3.29 -9.22
C GLY A 270 3.47 -3.58 -7.81
N ALA A 271 4.36 -4.57 -7.70
CA ALA A 271 4.86 -5.15 -6.45
C ALA A 271 5.44 -4.09 -5.50
N HIS A 272 6.28 -3.22 -6.05
CA HIS A 272 6.93 -2.15 -5.29
C HIS A 272 5.92 -1.21 -4.58
N ALA A 273 4.78 -0.94 -5.21
CA ALA A 273 3.74 -0.08 -4.66
C ALA A 273 2.99 -0.76 -3.52
N SER A 274 2.63 -2.04 -3.70
CA SER A 274 1.99 -2.86 -2.67
C SER A 274 2.87 -3.01 -1.43
N ILE A 275 4.17 -3.30 -1.65
CA ILE A 275 5.18 -3.41 -0.59
C ILE A 275 5.28 -2.12 0.21
N LEU A 276 5.41 -0.96 -0.45
CA LEU A 276 5.46 0.33 0.25
C LEU A 276 4.15 0.63 0.97
N PHE A 277 3.02 0.25 0.39
CA PHE A 277 1.73 0.49 1.01
C PHE A 277 1.58 -0.30 2.32
N HIS A 278 1.98 -1.57 2.32
CA HIS A 278 1.98 -2.38 3.53
C HIS A 278 3.04 -1.91 4.53
N TRP A 279 4.24 -1.57 4.05
CA TRP A 279 5.31 -0.96 4.85
C TRP A 279 4.85 0.28 5.63
N PHE A 280 3.96 1.10 5.06
CA PHE A 280 3.39 2.24 5.75
C PHE A 280 2.66 1.86 7.06
N PHE A 281 1.93 0.74 7.06
CA PHE A 281 1.15 0.31 8.23
C PHE A 281 1.96 -0.40 9.29
N ASN A 282 3.13 -0.95 8.92
CA ASN A 282 3.91 -1.79 9.83
C ASN A 282 5.15 -1.05 10.31
N TYR A 283 5.95 -0.51 9.39
CA TYR A 283 7.25 0.07 9.71
C TYR A 283 7.21 1.59 9.85
N TYR A 284 6.51 2.30 8.95
CA TYR A 284 6.63 3.76 8.84
C TYR A 284 6.20 4.51 10.10
N GLY A 285 5.07 4.20 10.71
CA GLY A 285 4.70 4.83 11.99
C GLY A 285 5.67 4.44 13.10
N TYR A 286 5.95 3.14 13.21
CA TYR A 286 6.75 2.56 14.28
C TYR A 286 8.16 3.16 14.37
N ILE A 287 8.83 3.39 13.23
CA ILE A 287 10.20 3.93 13.24
C ILE A 287 10.27 5.36 13.79
N TYR A 288 9.26 6.20 13.55
CA TYR A 288 9.23 7.55 14.11
C TYR A 288 8.90 7.53 15.60
N ASP A 289 8.00 6.65 16.03
CA ASP A 289 7.67 6.50 17.45
C ASP A 289 8.87 5.98 18.23
N LEU A 290 9.57 4.97 17.69
CA LEU A 290 10.80 4.46 18.28
C LEU A 290 11.92 5.53 18.32
N ALA A 291 12.04 6.36 17.28
CA ALA A 291 13.01 7.44 17.26
C ALA A 291 12.74 8.49 18.35
N VAL A 292 11.46 8.76 18.65
CA VAL A 292 11.05 9.64 19.75
C VAL A 292 11.32 8.98 21.10
N GLU A 293 10.96 7.70 21.26
CA GLU A 293 11.22 6.92 22.48
C GLU A 293 12.72 6.91 22.83
N LYS A 294 13.58 6.71 21.82
CA LYS A 294 15.04 6.69 21.96
C LYS A 294 15.67 8.08 21.95
N GLN A 295 14.86 9.15 22.06
CA GLN A 295 15.30 10.54 22.14
C GLN A 295 16.13 11.02 20.94
N PHE A 296 16.08 10.31 19.81
CA PHE A 296 16.74 10.70 18.56
C PHE A 296 15.97 11.82 17.85
N LEU A 297 14.63 11.82 17.96
CA LEU A 297 13.75 12.86 17.46
C LEU A 297 12.91 13.46 18.59
N ASN A 298 12.56 14.74 18.45
CA ASN A 298 11.58 15.38 19.32
C ASN A 298 10.17 14.86 18.98
N SER A 299 9.33 14.68 20.01
CA SER A 299 7.94 14.20 19.87
C SER A 299 7.07 15.06 18.94
N ILE A 300 7.44 16.34 18.74
CA ILE A 300 6.77 17.22 17.78
C ILE A 300 6.82 16.67 16.36
N ILE A 301 7.87 15.94 15.98
CA ILE A 301 8.03 15.38 14.63
C ILE A 301 7.02 14.26 14.40
N SER A 302 6.97 13.25 15.28
CA SER A 302 5.96 12.16 15.19
C SER A 302 4.54 12.74 15.27
N THR A 303 4.31 13.70 16.17
CA THR A 303 3.02 14.41 16.28
C THR A 303 2.65 15.04 14.94
N LEU A 304 3.50 15.88 14.35
CA LEU A 304 3.20 16.52 13.06
C LEU A 304 2.92 15.49 11.97
N ILE A 305 3.73 14.43 11.85
CA ILE A 305 3.50 13.35 10.88
C ILE A 305 2.10 12.75 11.04
N ASN A 306 1.69 12.46 12.27
CA ASN A 306 0.36 11.93 12.57
C ASN A 306 -0.72 12.94 12.17
N TRP A 307 -0.65 14.20 12.61
CA TRP A 307 -1.63 15.23 12.26
C TRP A 307 -1.77 15.42 10.74
N PHE A 308 -0.67 15.46 10.00
CA PHE A 308 -0.68 15.54 8.54
C PHE A 308 -1.33 14.30 7.89
N THR A 309 -0.99 13.11 8.39
CA THR A 309 -1.56 11.83 7.93
C THR A 309 -3.07 11.80 8.18
N PHE A 310 -3.52 12.00 9.42
CA PHE A 310 -4.94 12.02 9.77
C PHE A 310 -5.71 13.10 8.99
N GLY A 311 -5.15 14.31 8.89
CA GLY A 311 -5.73 15.41 8.14
C GLY A 311 -5.93 15.09 6.66
N LEU A 312 -4.91 14.54 5.99
CA LEU A 312 -5.03 14.10 4.59
C LEU A 312 -6.04 12.97 4.43
N GLY A 313 -6.11 12.03 5.36
CA GLY A 313 -7.07 10.93 5.33
C GLY A 313 -8.51 11.43 5.39
N ILE A 314 -8.82 12.29 6.36
CA ILE A 314 -10.14 12.89 6.52
C ILE A 314 -10.54 13.71 5.28
N LEU A 315 -9.64 14.57 4.78
CA LEU A 315 -9.89 15.38 3.60
C LEU A 315 -10.14 14.53 2.35
N THR A 316 -9.35 13.46 2.18
CA THR A 316 -9.47 12.57 1.02
C THR A 316 -10.79 11.80 1.07
N ILE A 317 -11.17 11.23 2.21
CA ILE A 317 -12.45 10.55 2.40
C ILE A 317 -13.62 11.52 2.18
N GLY A 318 -13.56 12.71 2.80
CA GLY A 318 -14.58 13.75 2.63
C GLY A 318 -14.77 14.15 1.17
N PHE A 319 -13.66 14.33 0.43
CA PHE A 319 -13.69 14.60 -1.00
C PHE A 319 -14.38 13.49 -1.80
N PHE A 320 -14.10 12.21 -1.50
CA PHE A 320 -14.74 11.08 -2.17
C PHE A 320 -16.24 11.01 -1.87
N ILE A 321 -16.65 11.22 -0.61
CA ILE A 321 -18.07 11.24 -0.20
C ILE A 321 -18.82 12.35 -0.95
N VAL A 322 -18.31 13.59 -0.91
CA VAL A 322 -18.94 14.73 -1.60
C VAL A 322 -19.01 14.49 -3.11
N SER A 323 -17.93 13.97 -3.71
CA SER A 323 -17.89 13.65 -5.14
C SER A 323 -18.90 12.57 -5.52
N PHE A 324 -19.07 11.55 -4.68
CA PHE A 324 -20.05 10.50 -4.86
C PHE A 324 -21.47 11.07 -4.78
N MET A 325 -21.79 11.81 -3.72
CA MET A 325 -23.09 12.45 -3.55
C MET A 325 -23.44 13.36 -4.73
N ALA A 326 -22.50 14.20 -5.17
CA ALA A 326 -22.70 15.10 -6.31
C ALA A 326 -22.99 14.34 -7.61
N LYS A 327 -22.27 13.24 -7.88
CA LYS A 327 -22.53 12.38 -9.06
C LYS A 327 -23.89 11.69 -8.96
N SER A 328 -24.25 11.17 -7.79
CA SER A 328 -25.54 10.53 -7.54
C SER A 328 -26.71 11.49 -7.73
N LEU A 329 -26.60 12.72 -7.20
CA LEU A 329 -27.61 13.77 -7.41
C LEU A 329 -27.75 14.15 -8.88
N ARG A 330 -26.63 14.31 -9.61
CA ARG A 330 -26.66 14.58 -11.06
C ARG A 330 -27.33 13.44 -11.84
N PHE A 331 -27.06 12.19 -11.48
CA PHE A 331 -27.69 11.03 -12.12
C PHE A 331 -29.20 11.02 -11.91
N ILE A 332 -29.66 11.26 -10.68
CA ILE A 332 -31.09 11.35 -10.34
C ILE A 332 -31.75 12.51 -11.10
N ALA A 333 -31.12 13.69 -11.11
CA ALA A 333 -31.62 14.86 -11.85
C ALA A 333 -31.73 14.58 -13.37
N SER A 334 -30.74 13.88 -13.95
CA SER A 334 -30.76 13.52 -15.37
C SER A 334 -31.91 12.57 -15.71
N LYS A 335 -32.21 11.59 -14.84
CA LYS A 335 -33.36 10.70 -15.00
C LYS A 335 -34.68 11.47 -14.92
N ASN A 336 -34.84 12.37 -13.95
CA ASN A 336 -36.06 13.16 -13.83
C ASN A 336 -36.30 14.10 -15.02
N SER A 337 -35.24 14.71 -15.57
CA SER A 337 -35.35 15.53 -16.78
C SER A 337 -35.74 14.73 -18.03
N SER A 338 -35.30 13.47 -18.12
CA SER A 338 -35.67 12.55 -19.21
C SER A 338 -37.10 12.02 -19.08
N PHE A 339 -37.59 11.85 -17.84
CA PHE A 339 -38.98 11.46 -17.55
C PHE A 339 -39.96 12.58 -17.89
N ILE A 340 -39.69 13.83 -17.49
CA ILE A 340 -40.55 14.99 -17.80
C ILE A 340 -40.65 15.26 -19.32
N LYS A 341 -39.58 15.01 -20.09
CA LYS A 341 -39.61 15.10 -21.56
C LYS A 341 -40.48 14.01 -22.21
N ARG A 342 -40.69 12.88 -21.55
CA ARG A 342 -41.50 11.76 -22.07
C ARG A 342 -43.01 11.96 -21.91
N PHE A 343 -43.43 12.86 -21.02
CA PHE A 343 -44.84 13.20 -20.77
C PHE A 343 -45.26 14.56 -21.38
N LYS A 344 -44.39 15.19 -22.18
CA LYS A 344 -44.68 16.43 -22.93
C LYS A 344 -44.87 16.19 -24.43
N LEU A 345 -45.30 14.99 -24.83
CA LEU A 345 -45.74 14.68 -26.19
C LEU A 345 -47.26 14.62 -26.23
#